data_AF-A0A5C3NWD2-F1
#
_entry.id   AF-A0A5C3NWD2-F1
#
_cell.length_a   1.000
_cell.length_b   1.000
_cell.length_c   1.000
_cell.angle_alpha   90.00
_cell.angle_beta   90.00
_cell.angle_gamma   90.00
#
_symmetry.space_group_name_H-M   'P 1'
#
loop_
_entity.id
_entity.type
_entity.pdbx_description
1 polymer ?
#
loop_
_entity_poly.entity_id
_entity_poly.type
_entity_poly.pdbx_seq_one_letter_code
_entity_poly.pdbx_strand_id
1 'polypeptide(L)'
;WPKFGNVDNFDLFVPSRSATAFIAHLTTVEGYALQDIDVHGARNGCSVADTTYWQGVSSQVTLCKGDRTIDVLGVGIGDEWDRVLLPIAMSWATILINYATADEVCITYPTLTLQGKTLVRWAHALDATFPGGTNMVQLDKYHARGVEFR
;
A
#
# COMPACT_ATOMS: atom_id res chain seq x y z
N TRP A 1 -19.16 -5.80 -11.15
CA TRP A 1 -17.98 -6.10 -10.33
C TRP A 1 -16.76 -5.81 -11.18
N PRO A 2 -15.96 -4.77 -10.87
CA PRO A 2 -14.75 -4.56 -11.63
C PRO A 2 -13.82 -5.74 -11.29
N LYS A 3 -13.46 -6.51 -12.32
CA LYS A 3 -12.39 -7.50 -12.23
C LYS A 3 -11.09 -6.70 -12.32
N PHE A 4 -10.58 -6.25 -11.18
CA PHE A 4 -9.29 -5.56 -11.12
C PHE A 4 -8.20 -6.64 -11.25
N GLY A 5 -7.59 -6.68 -12.43
CA GLY A 5 -6.88 -7.84 -12.96
C GLY A 5 -5.44 -8.03 -12.48
N ASN A 6 -4.87 -7.14 -11.67
CA ASN A 6 -3.55 -7.29 -11.06
C ASN A 6 -3.50 -6.40 -9.83
N VAL A 7 -3.52 -7.00 -8.64
CA VAL A 7 -3.32 -6.26 -7.40
C VAL A 7 -2.01 -6.73 -6.79
N ASP A 8 -0.93 -6.28 -7.42
CA ASP A 8 0.38 -6.91 -7.23
C ASP A 8 1.29 -6.10 -6.29
N ASN A 9 0.98 -4.84 -5.96
CA ASN A 9 1.97 -4.01 -5.31
C ASN A 9 1.40 -3.05 -4.26
N PHE A 10 1.81 -3.21 -3.00
CA PHE A 10 1.43 -2.34 -1.88
C PHE A 10 2.69 -1.95 -1.10
N ASP A 11 3.50 -1.06 -1.63
CA ASP A 11 4.85 -0.90 -1.09
C ASP A 11 4.99 0.29 -0.14
N LEU A 12 4.32 1.39 -0.42
CA LEU A 12 4.46 2.63 0.35
C LEU A 12 3.13 3.34 0.53
N PHE A 13 2.73 3.59 1.78
CA PHE A 13 1.64 4.51 2.10
C PHE A 13 2.18 5.94 2.24
N VAL A 14 1.58 6.88 1.51
CA VAL A 14 2.01 8.28 1.45
C VAL A 14 0.77 9.16 1.60
N PRO A 15 0.79 10.23 2.42
CA PRO A 15 -0.41 11.05 2.55
C PRO A 15 -0.73 11.73 1.22
N SER A 16 -2.00 11.79 0.84
CA SER A 16 -2.42 12.32 -0.46
C SER A 16 -1.91 13.74 -0.71
N ARG A 17 -1.81 14.56 0.33
CA ARG A 17 -1.21 15.91 0.26
C ARG A 17 0.26 15.96 -0.16
N SER A 18 1.04 14.91 0.11
CA SER A 18 2.46 14.83 -0.25
C SER A 18 2.76 13.78 -1.32
N ALA A 19 1.76 13.02 -1.78
CA ALA A 19 1.94 11.95 -2.75
C ALA A 19 2.64 12.46 -4.02
N THR A 20 2.20 13.60 -4.55
CA THR A 20 2.83 14.22 -5.73
C THR A 20 4.30 14.58 -5.50
N ALA A 21 4.63 15.20 -4.36
CA ALA A 21 6.01 15.59 -4.05
C ALA A 21 6.92 14.36 -3.84
N PHE A 22 6.39 13.32 -3.18
CA PHE A 22 7.09 12.06 -2.96
C PHE A 22 7.36 11.31 -4.28
N ILE A 23 6.37 11.21 -5.15
CA ILE A 23 6.53 10.63 -6.49
C ILE A 23 7.54 11.43 -7.33
N ALA A 24 7.48 12.77 -7.25
CA ALA A 24 8.45 13.64 -7.92
C ALA A 24 9.87 13.38 -7.40
N HIS A 25 10.06 13.21 -6.09
CA HIS A 25 11.36 12.84 -5.53
C HIS A 25 11.85 11.48 -6.06
N LEU A 26 11.00 10.45 -6.03
CA LEU A 26 11.37 9.12 -6.52
C LEU A 26 11.76 9.12 -8.00
N THR A 27 11.07 9.92 -8.82
CA THR A 27 11.34 9.99 -10.26
C THR A 27 12.56 10.84 -10.61
N THR A 28 12.72 12.00 -9.95
CA THR A 28 13.76 12.97 -10.31
C THR A 28 15.09 12.75 -9.59
N VAL A 29 15.06 12.27 -8.34
CA VAL A 29 16.25 12.08 -7.51
C VAL A 29 16.65 10.61 -7.49
N GLU A 30 15.69 9.72 -7.22
CA GLU A 30 15.96 8.29 -7.12
C GLU A 30 15.94 7.57 -8.48
N GLY A 31 15.56 8.24 -9.56
CA GLY A 31 15.63 7.70 -10.92
C GLY A 31 14.64 6.57 -11.21
N TYR A 32 13.50 6.54 -10.51
CA TYR A 32 12.38 5.67 -10.89
C TYR A 32 11.67 6.21 -12.14
N ALA A 33 11.21 5.31 -12.99
CA ALA A 33 10.30 5.62 -14.10
C ALA A 33 8.85 5.36 -13.67
N LEU A 34 7.95 6.22 -14.14
CA LEU A 34 6.52 6.08 -13.89
C LEU A 34 5.93 5.11 -14.91
N GLN A 35 5.26 4.06 -14.42
CA GLN A 35 4.74 2.98 -15.26
C GLN A 35 3.22 3.04 -15.40
N ASP A 36 2.51 3.25 -14.30
CA ASP A 36 1.05 3.34 -14.28
C ASP A 36 0.56 4.30 -13.19
N ILE A 37 -0.57 4.96 -13.44
CA ILE A 37 -1.26 5.84 -12.50
C ILE A 37 -2.73 5.45 -12.50
N ASP A 38 -3.17 4.84 -11.42
CA ASP A 38 -4.59 4.66 -11.15
C ASP A 38 -5.03 5.72 -10.14
N VAL A 39 -5.72 6.75 -10.63
CA VAL A 39 -6.35 7.76 -9.79
C VAL A 39 -7.77 7.31 -9.49
N HIS A 40 -7.99 6.87 -8.25
CA HIS A 40 -9.32 6.54 -7.77
C HIS A 40 -9.99 7.79 -7.18
N GLY A 41 -11.27 8.00 -7.47
CA GLY A 41 -12.08 8.82 -6.57
C GLY A 41 -12.14 8.10 -5.22
N ALA A 42 -11.73 8.76 -4.13
CA ALA A 42 -11.78 8.17 -2.79
C ALA A 42 -13.16 7.55 -2.54
N ARG A 43 -13.20 6.23 -2.37
CA ARG A 43 -14.45 5.51 -2.12
C ARG A 43 -14.69 5.49 -0.62
N ASN A 44 -15.28 6.56 -0.12
CA ASN A 44 -15.92 6.51 1.19
C ASN A 44 -17.12 5.57 1.06
N GLY A 45 -17.01 4.36 1.59
CA GLY A 45 -18.18 3.50 1.75
C GLY A 45 -19.13 4.22 2.70
N CYS A 46 -20.22 4.79 2.19
CA CYS A 46 -21.23 5.48 3.01
C CYS A 46 -21.93 4.57 4.03
N SER A 47 -21.64 3.27 4.02
CA SER A 47 -22.11 2.29 5.00
C SER A 47 -20.97 1.84 5.92
N VAL A 48 -21.21 1.93 7.23
CA VAL A 48 -20.34 1.45 8.33
C VAL A 48 -19.95 -0.04 8.18
N ALA A 49 -20.71 -0.81 7.39
CA ALA A 49 -20.48 -2.22 7.11
C ALA A 49 -19.67 -2.50 5.82
N ASP A 50 -19.27 -1.47 5.07
CA ASP A 50 -18.58 -1.60 3.77
C ASP A 50 -17.12 -1.13 3.86
N THR A 51 -16.47 -1.42 5.00
CA THR A 51 -15.01 -1.27 5.20
C THR A 51 -14.27 -2.24 4.30
N THR A 52 -13.98 -1.81 3.08
CA THR A 52 -13.14 -2.54 2.14
C THR A 52 -11.67 -2.15 2.33
N TYR A 53 -10.76 -3.03 1.93
CA TYR A 53 -9.30 -2.82 2.01
C TYR A 53 -8.83 -1.49 1.38
N TRP A 54 -9.58 -0.95 0.42
CA TRP A 54 -9.28 0.26 -0.33
C TRP A 54 -9.83 1.56 0.28
N GLN A 55 -10.59 1.48 1.38
CA GLN A 55 -11.10 2.69 2.02
C GLN A 55 -9.96 3.58 2.49
N GLY A 56 -10.03 4.87 2.15
CA GLY A 56 -8.99 5.86 2.46
C GLY A 56 -7.78 5.85 1.51
N VAL A 57 -7.82 5.07 0.41
CA VAL A 57 -6.84 5.13 -0.68
C VAL A 57 -7.40 5.97 -1.83
N SER A 58 -6.72 7.07 -2.16
CA SER A 58 -7.11 8.01 -3.21
C SER A 58 -6.32 7.87 -4.51
N SER A 59 -5.17 7.21 -4.48
CA SER A 59 -4.37 6.99 -5.68
C SER A 59 -3.43 5.81 -5.50
N GLN A 60 -3.14 5.12 -6.59
CA GLN A 60 -2.09 4.13 -6.69
C GLN A 60 -1.18 4.50 -7.85
N VAL A 61 0.12 4.60 -7.59
CA VAL A 61 1.12 4.93 -8.61
C VAL A 61 2.20 3.86 -8.61
N THR A 62 2.36 3.20 -9.75
CA THR A 62 3.38 2.18 -9.95
C THR A 62 4.62 2.81 -10.58
N LEU A 63 5.76 2.59 -9.91
CA LEU A 63 7.07 3.09 -10.30
C LEU A 63 8.03 1.92 -10.49
N CYS A 64 8.92 2.02 -11.47
CA CYS A 64 9.92 0.99 -11.75
C CYS A 64 11.34 1.54 -11.84
N LYS A 65 12.33 0.75 -11.40
CA LYS A 65 13.77 1.05 -11.51
C LYS A 65 14.53 -0.26 -11.71
N GLY A 66 14.91 -0.55 -12.96
CA GLY A 66 15.50 -1.84 -13.32
C GLY A 66 14.49 -2.97 -13.14
N ASP A 67 14.83 -3.97 -12.32
CA ASP A 67 13.97 -5.11 -11.96
C ASP A 67 13.05 -4.83 -10.77
N ARG A 68 13.14 -3.63 -10.17
CA ARG A 68 12.34 -3.25 -9.01
C ARG A 68 11.10 -2.48 -9.44
N THR A 69 9.94 -2.97 -9.03
CA THR A 69 8.67 -2.24 -9.09
C THR A 69 8.23 -1.89 -7.68
N ILE A 70 7.76 -0.66 -7.46
CA ILE A 70 7.13 -0.23 -6.20
C ILE A 70 5.80 0.44 -6.49
N ASP A 71 4.84 0.25 -5.59
CA ASP A 71 3.58 0.99 -5.62
C ASP A 71 3.49 1.97 -4.46
N VAL A 72 3.12 3.19 -4.83
CA VAL A 72 2.86 4.30 -3.92
C VAL A 72 1.36 4.48 -3.81
N LEU A 73 0.82 4.21 -2.62
CA LEU A 73 -0.57 4.45 -2.27
C LEU A 73 -0.73 5.82 -1.62
N GLY A 74 -1.42 6.72 -2.31
CA GLY A 74 -1.86 7.99 -1.74
C GLY A 74 -3.05 7.76 -0.82
N VAL A 75 -2.91 8.13 0.45
CA VAL A 75 -3.93 7.90 1.50
C VAL A 75 -4.27 9.16 2.27
N GLY A 76 -5.54 9.28 2.67
CA GLY A 76 -6.01 10.39 3.47
C GLY A 76 -6.23 11.68 2.67
N ILE A 77 -7.45 11.86 2.14
CA ILE A 77 -7.88 13.08 1.43
C ILE A 77 -8.46 14.18 2.33
N GLY A 78 -8.41 14.03 3.65
CA GLY A 78 -8.63 15.15 4.58
C GLY A 78 -10.07 15.44 4.98
N ASP A 79 -10.98 14.47 4.89
CA ASP A 79 -12.23 14.49 5.66
C ASP A 79 -12.14 13.57 6.91
N GLU A 80 -13.12 13.62 7.81
CA GLU A 80 -13.08 12.87 9.07
C GLU A 80 -13.03 11.33 8.90
N TRP A 81 -13.40 10.85 7.71
CA TRP A 81 -13.52 9.43 7.34
C TRP A 81 -12.31 8.92 6.56
N ASP A 82 -11.65 9.80 5.82
CA ASP A 82 -10.46 9.51 5.02
C ASP A 82 -9.18 9.66 5.86
N ARG A 83 -9.05 8.77 6.84
CA ARG A 83 -7.89 8.72 7.73
C ARG A 83 -6.85 7.76 7.16
N VAL A 84 -5.61 8.23 7.07
CA VAL A 84 -4.41 7.42 6.77
C VAL A 84 -4.35 6.12 7.60
N LEU A 85 -4.87 6.16 8.83
CA LEU A 85 -4.90 5.03 9.75
C LEU A 85 -5.78 3.87 9.27
N LEU A 86 -6.78 4.12 8.42
CA LEU A 86 -7.75 3.10 8.02
C LEU A 86 -7.15 2.10 7.01
N PRO A 87 -6.51 2.52 5.89
CA PRO A 87 -5.70 1.63 5.04
C PRO A 87 -4.60 0.89 5.82
N ILE A 88 -3.93 1.59 6.75
CA ILE A 88 -2.89 1.00 7.59
C ILE A 88 -3.47 -0.07 8.52
N ALA A 89 -4.62 0.19 9.14
CA ALA A 89 -5.29 -0.79 10.01
C ALA A 89 -5.76 -2.02 9.22
N MET A 90 -6.10 -1.87 7.95
CA MET A 90 -6.49 -2.96 7.05
C MET A 90 -5.29 -3.75 6.51
N SER A 91 -4.06 -3.26 6.68
CA SER A 91 -2.84 -3.97 6.26
C SER A 91 -2.77 -5.39 6.81
N TRP A 92 -2.49 -6.33 5.92
CA TRP A 92 -2.46 -7.77 6.20
C TRP A 92 -1.07 -8.25 6.65
N ALA A 93 -0.03 -7.43 6.51
CA ALA A 93 1.31 -7.72 6.99
C ALA A 93 1.97 -6.48 7.60
N THR A 94 2.79 -6.68 8.63
CA THR A 94 3.47 -5.58 9.34
C THR A 94 4.42 -4.74 8.48
N ILE A 95 4.99 -5.32 7.41
CA ILE A 95 5.84 -4.59 6.46
C ILE A 95 5.10 -3.49 5.70
N LEU A 96 3.76 -3.60 5.62
CA LEU A 96 2.88 -2.66 4.93
C LEU A 96 2.46 -1.50 5.83
N ILE A 97 2.64 -1.60 7.15
CA ILE A 97 2.22 -0.57 8.11
C ILE A 97 3.17 0.65 8.07
N ASN A 98 4.20 0.59 7.24
CA ASN A 98 5.17 1.65 7.08
C ASN A 98 4.61 2.78 6.23
N TYR A 99 5.01 4.00 6.56
CA TYR A 99 4.45 5.21 5.98
C TYR A 99 5.58 6.20 5.68
N ALA A 100 5.52 6.83 4.51
CA ALA A 100 6.55 7.74 4.05
C ALA A 100 5.94 9.08 3.60
N THR A 101 6.70 10.15 3.80
CA THR A 101 6.47 11.46 3.21
C THR A 101 7.73 11.86 2.45
N ALA A 102 7.75 13.06 1.87
CA ALA A 102 8.96 13.59 1.24
C ALA A 102 10.12 13.78 2.24
N ASP A 103 9.82 14.02 3.51
CA ASP A 103 10.80 14.43 4.52
C ASP A 103 10.99 13.41 5.66
N GLU A 104 10.05 12.47 5.81
CA GLU A 104 10.01 11.56 6.95
C GLU A 104 9.60 10.15 6.54
N VAL A 105 10.16 9.14 7.21
CA VAL A 105 9.73 7.75 7.12
C VAL A 105 9.39 7.24 8.51
N CYS A 106 8.19 6.71 8.68
CA CYS A 106 7.73 6.06 9.89
C CYS A 106 7.70 4.54 9.68
N ILE A 107 8.46 3.82 10.51
CA ILE A 107 8.55 2.36 10.48
C ILE A 107 7.94 1.83 11.79
N THR A 108 6.80 1.14 11.71
CA THR A 108 6.06 0.72 12.90
C THR A 108 6.72 -0.47 13.60
N TYR A 109 7.37 -1.37 12.85
CA TYR A 109 8.06 -2.54 13.37
C TYR A 109 9.52 -2.59 12.89
N PRO A 110 10.38 -1.65 13.32
CA PRO A 110 11.71 -1.46 12.74
C PRO A 110 12.58 -2.71 12.81
N THR A 111 12.58 -3.43 13.94
CA THR A 111 13.34 -4.68 14.06
C THR A 111 12.89 -5.74 13.06
N LEU A 112 11.58 -5.88 12.84
CA LEU A 112 11.06 -6.85 11.87
C LEU A 112 11.36 -6.39 10.45
N THR A 113 10.97 -5.16 10.10
CA THR A 113 11.16 -4.58 8.76
C THR A 113 12.62 -4.59 8.34
N LEU A 114 13.56 -4.18 9.20
CA LEU A 114 14.99 -4.13 8.88
C LEU A 114 15.64 -5.52 8.81
N GLN A 115 15.04 -6.53 9.42
CA GLN A 115 15.47 -7.93 9.28
C GLN A 115 14.81 -8.65 8.10
N GLY A 116 14.01 -7.94 7.28
CA GLY A 116 13.23 -8.58 6.23
C GLY A 116 12.20 -9.56 6.79
N LYS A 117 11.65 -9.31 7.98
CA LYS A 117 10.64 -10.17 8.61
C LYS A 117 9.32 -9.43 8.71
N THR A 118 8.22 -10.17 8.67
CA THR A 118 6.90 -9.58 8.85
C THR A 118 5.94 -10.58 9.48
N LEU A 119 5.02 -10.08 10.31
CA LEU A 119 3.91 -10.86 10.84
C LEU A 119 2.72 -10.76 9.88
N VAL A 120 2.05 -11.89 9.63
CA VAL A 120 0.81 -11.93 8.84
C VAL A 120 -0.41 -11.86 9.74
N ARG A 121 -1.34 -10.97 9.40
CA ARG A 121 -2.69 -10.96 9.97
C ARG A 121 -3.60 -11.83 9.11
N TRP A 122 -3.59 -13.13 9.37
CA TRP A 122 -4.34 -14.13 8.57
C TRP A 122 -5.84 -13.82 8.46
N ALA A 123 -6.43 -13.21 9.48
CA ALA A 123 -7.83 -12.78 9.44
C ALA A 123 -8.11 -11.79 8.30
N HIS A 124 -7.18 -10.91 7.96
CA HIS A 124 -7.32 -9.94 6.87
C HIS A 124 -6.93 -10.56 5.53
N ALA A 125 -5.88 -11.36 5.51
CA ALA A 125 -5.40 -12.09 4.33
C ALA A 125 -6.43 -13.09 3.78
N LEU A 126 -7.27 -13.67 4.65
CA LEU A 126 -8.31 -14.63 4.28
C LEU A 126 -9.69 -14.01 4.13
N ASP A 127 -9.82 -12.69 4.33
CA ASP A 127 -11.10 -11.99 4.17
C ASP A 127 -11.51 -11.95 2.69
N ALA A 128 -12.79 -12.15 2.39
CA ALA A 128 -13.27 -12.15 1.01
C ALA A 128 -13.13 -10.77 0.31
N THR A 129 -13.01 -9.70 1.09
CA THR A 129 -12.75 -8.34 0.61
C THR A 129 -11.26 -8.08 0.33
N PHE A 130 -10.40 -9.05 0.65
CA PHE A 130 -8.97 -8.97 0.37
C PHE A 130 -8.70 -8.93 -1.15
N PRO A 131 -7.77 -8.08 -1.62
CA PRO A 131 -7.45 -8.04 -3.04
C PRO A 131 -6.86 -9.38 -3.51
N GLY A 132 -7.53 -10.02 -4.48
CA GLY A 132 -7.18 -11.37 -4.93
C GLY A 132 -7.93 -12.51 -4.23
N GLY A 133 -8.84 -12.20 -3.30
CA GLY A 133 -9.60 -13.18 -2.53
C GLY A 133 -8.71 -13.98 -1.58
N THR A 134 -8.86 -15.31 -1.54
CA THR A 134 -8.00 -16.20 -0.72
C THR A 134 -6.67 -16.55 -1.39
N ASN A 135 -6.37 -16.00 -2.57
CA ASN A 135 -5.13 -16.28 -3.28
C ASN A 135 -4.05 -15.28 -2.85
N MET A 136 -3.03 -15.77 -2.14
CA MET A 136 -1.99 -14.95 -1.51
C MET A 136 -0.79 -14.67 -2.44
N VAL A 137 -1.04 -14.32 -3.70
CA VAL A 137 0.02 -14.00 -4.68
C VAL A 137 0.93 -12.86 -4.17
N GLN A 138 0.40 -12.00 -3.31
CA GLN A 138 1.16 -10.93 -2.69
C GLN A 138 2.23 -11.44 -1.71
N LEU A 139 2.03 -12.60 -1.04
CA LEU A 139 3.08 -13.21 -0.21
C LEU A 139 4.28 -13.60 -1.05
N ASP A 140 4.05 -14.25 -2.19
CA ASP A 140 5.10 -14.76 -3.08
C ASP A 140 6.03 -13.63 -3.54
N LYS A 141 5.46 -12.46 -3.83
CA LYS A 141 6.23 -11.25 -4.16
C LYS A 141 7.18 -10.84 -3.02
N TYR A 142 6.68 -10.69 -1.80
CA TYR A 142 7.52 -10.28 -0.68
C TYR A 142 8.55 -11.36 -0.34
N HIS A 143 8.18 -12.64 -0.48
CA HIS A 143 9.13 -13.75 -0.42
C HIS A 143 10.26 -13.62 -1.47
N ALA A 144 9.92 -13.29 -2.72
CA ALA A 144 10.91 -13.06 -3.77
C ALA A 144 11.83 -11.86 -3.48
N ARG A 145 11.37 -10.91 -2.66
CA ARG A 145 12.18 -9.79 -2.14
C ARG A 145 12.98 -10.15 -0.88
N GLY A 146 12.98 -11.41 -0.46
CA GLY A 146 13.69 -11.90 0.71
C GLY A 146 12.97 -11.67 2.04
N VAL A 147 11.66 -11.39 2.01
CA VAL A 147 10.87 -11.23 3.23
C VAL A 147 10.46 -12.60 3.79
N GLU A 148 10.71 -12.80 5.07
CA GLU A 148 10.26 -13.95 5.85
C GLU A 148 8.94 -13.64 6.58
N PHE A 149 7.91 -14.44 6.31
CA PHE A 149 6.63 -14.35 6.99
C PHE A 149 6.61 -15.23 8.25
N ARG A 150 6.05 -14.68 9.34
CA ARG A 150 5.86 -15.36 10.63
C ARG A 150 4.40 -15.34 11.07
#